data_AF-A0A969HVD2-F1
#
_entry.id   AF-A0A969HVD2-F1
#
_cell.length_a   1.000
_cell.length_b   1.000
_cell.length_c   1.000
_cell.angle_alpha   90.00
_cell.angle_beta   90.00
_cell.angle_gamma   90.00
#
_symmetry.space_group_name_H-M   'P 1'
#
loop_
_entity.id
_entity.type
_entity.pdbx_description
1 polymer ?
#
loop_
_entity_poly.entity_id
_entity_poly.type
_entity_poly.pdbx_seq_one_letter_code
_entity_poly.pdbx_strand_id
1 'polypeptide(L)'
;MHIIDNHDPRHPERRAFIQIPGNVDIAIKENILYADNVTDLLVIDISDLNDIRLTKRIENAFPNKQFPPVINTHFECVDASRGVVTGWEWTELENPKCQR
;
A
#
# COMPACT_ATOMS: atom_id res chain seq x y z
N MET A 1 2.62 -4.99 -7.45
CA MET A 1 2.27 -4.12 -8.59
C MET A 1 2.70 -4.79 -9.89
N HIS A 2 1.78 -5.00 -10.82
CA HIS A 2 2.08 -5.59 -12.12
C HIS A 2 2.43 -4.51 -13.15
N ILE A 3 3.50 -4.71 -13.91
CA ILE A 3 3.86 -3.89 -15.07
C ILE A 3 3.51 -4.69 -16.32
N ILE A 4 2.59 -4.15 -17.12
CA ILE A 4 2.04 -4.81 -18.30
C ILE A 4 2.27 -3.89 -19.49
N ASP A 5 2.89 -4.43 -20.55
CA ASP A 5 2.90 -3.79 -21.85
C ASP A 5 1.54 -4.03 -22.50
N ASN A 6 0.86 -2.93 -22.81
CA ASN A 6 -0.48 -2.93 -23.38
C ASN A 6 -0.50 -2.26 -24.77
N HIS A 7 0.61 -2.31 -25.51
CA HIS A 7 0.71 -1.75 -26.86
C HIS A 7 -0.28 -2.39 -27.85
N ASP A 8 -0.47 -3.72 -27.79
CA ASP A 8 -1.63 -4.40 -28.39
C ASP A 8 -2.62 -4.79 -27.28
N PRO A 9 -3.75 -4.08 -27.12
CA PRO A 9 -4.74 -4.39 -26.08
C PRO A 9 -5.37 -5.78 -26.19
N ARG A 10 -5.24 -6.46 -27.34
CA ARG A 10 -5.72 -7.84 -27.51
C ARG A 10 -4.73 -8.87 -26.97
N HIS A 11 -3.47 -8.48 -26.78
CA HIS A 11 -2.37 -9.35 -26.35
C HIS A 11 -1.48 -8.63 -25.32
N PRO A 12 -1.99 -8.33 -24.11
CA PRO A 12 -1.18 -7.70 -23.06
C PRO A 12 -0.04 -8.61 -22.59
N GLU A 13 1.17 -8.06 -22.49
CA GLU A 13 2.36 -8.79 -22.07
C GLU A 13 2.79 -8.40 -20.66
N ARG A 14 2.98 -9.39 -19.78
CA ARG A 14 3.52 -9.13 -18.43
C ARG A 14 5.02 -8.86 -18.53
N ARG A 15 5.45 -7.64 -18.17
CA ARG A 15 6.86 -7.21 -18.27
C ARG A 15 7.61 -7.40 -16.95
N ALA A 16 6.98 -7.04 -15.83
CA ALA A 16 7.62 -7.13 -14.52
C ALA A 16 6.58 -7.16 -13.38
N PHE A 17 7.05 -7.49 -12.19
CA PHE A 17 6.29 -7.38 -10.95
C PHE A 17 7.15 -6.75 -9.87
N ILE A 18 6.63 -5.69 -9.24
CA ILE A 18 7.26 -5.04 -8.09
C ILE A 18 6.47 -5.40 -6.84
N GLN A 19 7.11 -6.07 -5.89
CA GLN A 19 6.51 -6.39 -4.61
C GLN A 19 6.62 -5.21 -3.66
N ILE A 20 5.49 -4.58 -3.34
CA ILE A 20 5.40 -3.47 -2.38
C ILE A 20 4.32 -3.83 -1.36
N PRO A 21 4.69 -4.40 -0.20
CA PRO A 21 3.73 -4.75 0.84
C PRO A 21 2.99 -3.52 1.36
N GLY A 22 1.69 -3.64 1.64
CA GLY A 22 0.90 -2.52 2.17
C GLY A 22 0.81 -1.31 1.23
N ASN A 23 1.03 -1.50 -0.07
CA ASN A 23 0.75 -0.48 -1.07
C ASN A 23 -0.76 -0.27 -1.20
N VAL A 24 -1.17 1.00 -1.20
CA VAL A 24 -2.57 1.41 -1.37
C VAL A 24 -2.73 2.14 -2.69
N ASP A 25 -1.86 3.12 -2.95
CA ASP A 25 -1.88 3.90 -4.19
C ASP A 25 -0.48 4.07 -4.80
N ILE A 26 -0.45 4.49 -6.07
CA ILE A 26 0.75 4.77 -6.83
C ILE A 26 0.58 6.03 -7.69
N ALA A 27 1.69 6.72 -7.95
CA ALA A 27 1.78 7.79 -8.94
C ALA A 27 3.10 7.67 -9.72
N ILE A 28 3.11 8.11 -10.97
CA ILE A 28 4.31 8.10 -11.81
C ILE A 28 4.56 9.49 -12.36
N LYS A 29 5.82 9.93 -12.29
CA LYS A 29 6.32 11.12 -12.99
C LYS A 29 7.57 10.71 -13.76
N GLU A 30 7.52 10.80 -15.09
CA GLU A 30 8.58 10.30 -15.97
C GLU A 30 8.90 8.84 -15.66
N ASN A 31 10.14 8.52 -15.27
CA ASN A 31 10.60 7.19 -14.90
C ASN A 31 10.61 6.95 -13.39
N ILE A 32 10.01 7.84 -12.60
CA ILE A 32 9.97 7.74 -11.14
C ILE A 32 8.57 7.32 -10.71
N LEU A 33 8.50 6.14 -10.11
CA LEU A 33 7.34 5.60 -9.44
C LEU A 33 7.36 6.01 -7.96
N TYR A 34 6.26 6.62 -7.53
CA TYR A 34 5.94 6.90 -6.15
C TYR A 34 4.90 5.88 -5.70
N ALA A 35 5.17 5.19 -4.60
CA ALA A 35 4.28 4.14 -4.12
C ALA A 35 4.19 4.16 -2.60
N ASP A 36 2.96 4.00 -2.09
CA ASP A 36 2.74 3.80 -0.67
C ASP A 36 3.38 2.49 -0.20
N ASN A 37 3.87 2.48 1.03
CA ASN A 37 4.32 1.29 1.74
C ASN A 37 3.95 1.44 3.22
N VAL A 38 2.72 1.06 3.56
CA VAL A 38 2.13 1.25 4.90
C VAL A 38 2.15 2.74 5.29
N THR A 39 3.12 3.19 6.09
CA THR A 39 3.29 4.59 6.51
C THR A 39 4.30 5.35 5.65
N ASP A 40 5.06 4.63 4.83
CA ASP A 40 6.20 5.19 4.09
C ASP A 40 5.81 5.53 2.65
N LEU A 41 6.57 6.46 2.07
CA LEU A 41 6.54 6.73 0.64
C LEU A 41 7.83 6.20 0.00
N LEU A 42 7.69 5.29 -0.96
CA LEU A 42 8.80 4.78 -1.76
C LEU A 42 8.95 5.59 -3.04
N VAL A 43 10.19 5.89 -3.40
CA VAL A 43 10.58 6.50 -4.67
C VAL A 43 11.43 5.48 -5.40
N ILE A 44 10.94 5.02 -6.54
CA ILE A 44 11.47 3.87 -7.27
C ILE A 44 11.76 4.33 -8.70
N ASP A 45 12.99 4.13 -9.15
CA ASP A 45 13.38 4.32 -10.54
C ASP A 45 12.97 3.08 -11.35
N ILE A 46 12.17 3.31 -12.38
CA ILE A 46 11.64 2.31 -13.32
C ILE A 46 12.08 2.59 -14.76
N SER A 47 13.17 3.34 -14.95
CA SER A 47 13.73 3.65 -16.29
C SER A 47 14.23 2.42 -17.05
N ASP A 48 14.69 1.38 -16.33
CA ASP A 48 14.99 0.06 -16.87
C ASP A 48 14.20 -1.01 -16.08
N LEU A 49 13.29 -1.70 -16.76
CA LEU A 49 12.47 -2.74 -16.14
C LEU A 49 13.26 -4.00 -15.75
N ASN A 50 14.49 -4.17 -16.26
CA ASN A 50 15.40 -5.23 -15.84
C ASN A 50 16.22 -4.84 -14.59
N ASP A 51 16.21 -3.55 -14.21
CA ASP A 51 17.00 -3.00 -13.11
C ASP A 51 16.21 -1.91 -12.37
N ILE A 52 15.10 -2.34 -11.77
CA ILE A 52 14.22 -1.50 -10.96
C ILE A 52 14.91 -1.21 -9.62
N ARG A 53 15.03 0.07 -9.25
CA ARG A 53 15.81 0.48 -8.08
C ARG A 53 15.00 1.35 -7.13
N LEU A 54 14.97 0.99 -5.85
CA LEU A 54 14.52 1.87 -4.78
C LEU A 54 15.56 2.98 -4.60
N THR A 55 15.24 4.21 -4.98
CA THR A 55 16.17 5.35 -4.89
C THR A 55 16.02 6.11 -3.58
N LYS A 56 14.81 6.14 -3.01
CA LYS A 56 14.56 6.76 -1.71
C LYS A 56 13.37 6.11 -1.01
N ARG A 57 13.46 6.03 0.32
CA ARG A 57 12.32 5.80 1.20
C ARG A 57 12.16 7.03 2.09
N ILE A 58 10.94 7.55 2.17
CA ILE A 58 10.56 8.59 3.12
C ILE A 58 9.71 7.91 4.19
N GLU A 59 10.31 7.67 5.34
CA GLU A 59 9.66 6.99 6.45
C GLU A 59 8.59 7.88 7.08
N ASN A 60 7.48 7.28 7.52
CA ASN A 60 6.39 7.99 8.19
C ASN A 60 5.84 9.18 7.39
N ALA A 61 5.83 9.06 6.05
CA ALA A 61 5.26 10.07 5.16
C ALA A 61 3.74 10.21 5.33
N PHE A 62 3.07 9.15 5.79
CA PHE A 62 1.64 9.08 5.99
C PHE A 62 1.26 8.66 7.41
N PRO A 63 0.12 9.12 7.94
CA PRO A 63 -0.37 8.68 9.24
C PRO A 63 -0.77 7.20 9.21
N ASN A 64 -0.48 6.48 10.31
CA ASN A 64 -0.91 5.09 10.45
C ASN A 64 -2.44 5.02 10.56
N LYS A 65 -3.09 4.24 9.69
CA LYS A 65 -4.54 4.05 9.67
C LYS A 65 -4.93 2.99 10.70
N GLN A 66 -5.32 3.45 11.89
CA GLN A 66 -5.69 2.59 13.02
C GLN A 66 -7.20 2.38 13.16
N PHE A 67 -7.93 2.34 12.06
CA PHE A 67 -9.39 2.19 12.05
C PHE A 67 -9.87 1.39 10.82
N PRO A 68 -11.02 0.69 10.91
CA PRO A 68 -11.59 -0.06 9.79
C PRO A 68 -12.07 0.87 8.69
N PRO A 69 -12.15 0.44 7.41
CA PRO A 69 -12.66 1.25 6.30
C PRO A 69 -14.18 1.50 6.36
N VAL A 70 -14.83 1.23 7.50
CA VAL A 70 -16.27 1.36 7.74
C VAL A 70 -16.50 2.47 8.76
N ILE A 71 -17.42 3.38 8.48
CA ILE A 71 -17.82 4.48 9.37
C ILE A 71 -18.99 4.07 10.26
N ASN A 72 -19.19 4.79 11.36
CA ASN A 72 -20.24 4.54 12.36
C ASN A 72 -20.20 3.12 12.92
N THR A 73 -19.00 2.59 13.16
CA THR A 73 -18.82 1.19 13.62
C THR A 73 -17.90 1.12 14.83
N HIS A 74 -18.20 0.19 15.72
CA HIS A 74 -17.33 -0.13 16.84
C HIS A 74 -16.29 -1.17 16.41
N PHE A 75 -15.08 -1.06 16.94
CA PHE A 75 -13.98 -1.95 16.59
C PHE A 75 -13.02 -2.15 17.78
N GLU A 76 -12.18 -3.18 17.69
CA GLU A 76 -11.11 -3.42 18.65
C GLU A 76 -10.08 -2.29 18.58
N CYS A 77 -9.79 -1.65 19.71
CA CYS A 77 -8.79 -0.60 19.76
C CYS A 77 -7.42 -1.14 19.33
N VAL A 78 -6.78 -0.46 18.38
CA VAL A 78 -5.48 -0.88 17.87
C VAL A 78 -4.40 -0.71 18.93
N ASP A 79 -3.69 -1.79 19.22
CA ASP A 79 -2.46 -1.76 20.00
C ASP A 79 -1.25 -1.58 19.06
N ALA A 80 -0.72 -0.35 19.02
CA ALA A 80 0.43 0.00 18.18
C ALA A 80 1.71 -0.78 18.53
N SER A 81 1.82 -1.37 19.73
CA SER A 81 2.97 -2.19 20.12
C SER A 81 3.00 -3.54 19.40
N ARG A 82 1.85 -4.00 18.87
CA ARG A 82 1.73 -5.26 18.11
C ARG A 82 2.08 -5.11 16.63
N GLY A 83 2.51 -3.92 16.21
CA GLY A 83 2.89 -3.62 14.83
C GLY A 83 1.83 -2.83 14.08
N VAL A 84 1.73 -3.08 12.77
CA VAL A 84 0.85 -2.35 11.86
C VAL A 84 -0.39 -3.16 11.53
N VAL A 85 -1.54 -2.48 11.41
CA VAL A 85 -2.79 -3.13 11.00
C VAL A 85 -2.69 -3.49 9.51
N THR A 86 -2.79 -4.78 9.20
CA THR A 86 -2.74 -5.29 7.82
C THR A 86 -4.13 -5.62 7.26
N GLY A 87 -5.16 -5.66 8.10
CA GLY A 87 -6.51 -6.01 7.70
C GLY A 87 -7.50 -5.92 8.86
N TRP A 88 -8.78 -5.93 8.52
CA TRP A 88 -9.90 -5.98 9.45
C TRP A 88 -10.79 -7.15 9.08
N GLU A 89 -11.33 -7.85 10.08
CA GLU A 89 -12.31 -8.91 9.91
C GLU A 89 -13.54 -8.63 10.75
N TRP A 90 -14.69 -9.14 10.29
CA TRP A 90 -15.93 -9.04 11.06
C TRP A 90 -15.93 -10.08 12.17
N THR A 91 -16.16 -9.63 13.39
CA THR A 91 -16.27 -10.48 14.57
C THR A 91 -17.24 -9.87 15.59
N GLU A 92 -17.67 -10.67 16.55
CA GLU A 92 -18.42 -10.18 17.70
C GLU A 92 -17.45 -9.62 18.76
N LEU A 93 -17.76 -8.43 19.27
CA LEU A 93 -16.96 -7.75 20.29
C LEU A 93 -17.78 -7.55 21.55
N GLU A 94 -17.22 -7.90 22.70
CA GLU A 94 -17.80 -7.59 24.01
C GLU A 94 -17.31 -6.20 24.47
N ASN A 95 -18.24 -5.25 24.65
CA ASN A 95 -17.97 -3.90 25.15
C ASN A 95 -16.84 -3.14 24.40
N PRO A 96 -16.95 -2.97 23.07
CA PRO A 96 -15.90 -2.28 22.30
C PRO A 96 -15.77 -0.81 22.72
N LYS A 97 -14.52 -0.35 22.85
CA LYS A 97 -14.18 1.01 23.32
C LYS A 97 -13.88 1.99 22.19
N CYS A 98 -13.50 1.49 21.02
CA CYS A 98 -13.14 2.31 19.88
C CYS A 98 -14.29 2.34 18.87
N GLN A 99 -14.55 3.52 18.30
CA GLN A 99 -15.58 3.76 17.31
C GLN A 99 -15.03 4.69 16.23
N ARG A 100 -15.42 4.44 14.98
CA ARG A 100 -15.15 5.30 13.82
C ARG A 100 -16.43 5.96 13.36
#